data_AF-A0A1H0VDP8-F1
#
_entry.id   AF-A0A1H0VDP8-F1
#
_cell.length_a   1.000
_cell.length_b   1.000
_cell.length_c   1.000
_cell.angle_alpha   90.00
_cell.angle_beta   90.00
_cell.angle_gamma   90.00
#
_symmetry.space_group_name_H-M   'P 1'
#
loop_
_entity.id
_entity.type
_entity.pdbx_description
1 polymer ?
#
loop_
_entity_poly.entity_id
_entity_poly.type
_entity_poly.pdbx_seq_one_letter_code
_entity_poly.pdbx_strand_id
1 'polypeptide(L)'
;MKRALALTVALLALYAAVYAVGAFSGTYVSGTVRDPAIYQWTGDTIAVQRKAGARGCTVTPDGGAEEAVEIGSSKGAFGAVTELRPWFPGGAMIKCQGGLTVWTGRAADLRLITRHPLFFTGASLLISVPILLLVIRRRRNQPARNP
;
A
#
# COMPACT_ATOMS: atom_id res chain seq x y z
N MET A 1 -19.74 -6.04 27.18
CA MET A 1 -18.27 -5.98 27.02
C MET A 1 -17.74 -7.06 26.09
N LYS A 2 -18.07 -8.35 26.27
CA LYS A 2 -17.56 -9.44 25.39
C LYS A 2 -17.83 -9.21 23.89
N ARG A 3 -19.05 -8.77 23.52
CA ARG A 3 -19.42 -8.45 22.12
C ARG A 3 -18.64 -7.27 21.53
N ALA A 4 -18.42 -6.20 22.29
CA ALA A 4 -17.66 -5.03 21.84
C ALA A 4 -16.18 -5.37 21.64
N LEU A 5 -15.59 -6.15 22.55
CA LEU A 5 -14.22 -6.64 22.42
C LEU A 5 -14.06 -7.55 21.20
N ALA A 6 -15.00 -8.48 20.99
CA ALA A 6 -14.99 -9.37 19.82
C ALA A 6 -15.09 -8.58 18.50
N LEU A 7 -15.92 -7.55 18.44
CA LEU A 7 -16.04 -6.67 17.27
C LEU A 7 -14.72 -5.92 17.01
N THR A 8 -14.11 -5.32 18.03
CA THR A 8 -12.83 -4.62 17.90
C THR A 8 -11.74 -5.56 17.38
N VAL A 9 -11.65 -6.77 17.94
CA VAL A 9 -10.67 -7.77 17.50
C VAL A 9 -10.91 -8.19 16.05
N ALA A 10 -12.17 -8.42 15.66
CA ALA A 10 -12.52 -8.75 14.28
C ALA A 10 -12.16 -7.62 13.30
N LEU A 11 -12.40 -6.36 13.67
CA LEU A 11 -12.02 -5.20 12.86
C LEU A 11 -10.50 -5.05 12.74
N LEU A 12 -9.75 -5.27 13.83
CA LEU A 12 -8.29 -5.25 13.80
C LEU A 12 -7.72 -6.38 12.92
N ALA A 13 -8.30 -7.58 13.01
CA ALA A 13 -7.92 -8.71 12.16
C ALA A 13 -8.19 -8.40 10.68
N LEU A 14 -9.32 -7.77 10.36
CA LEU A 14 -9.63 -7.33 9.00
C LEU A 14 -8.64 -6.29 8.50
N TYR A 15 -8.31 -5.27 9.32
CA TYR A 15 -7.30 -4.27 9.01
C TYR A 15 -5.93 -4.91 8.74
N ALA A 16 -5.52 -5.87 9.58
CA ALA A 16 -4.27 -6.59 9.42
C ALA A 16 -4.26 -7.43 8.13
N ALA A 17 -5.37 -8.10 7.81
CA ALA A 17 -5.51 -8.87 6.57
C ALA A 17 -5.41 -7.97 5.34
N VAL A 18 -6.14 -6.85 5.31
CA VAL A 18 -6.07 -5.86 4.23
C VAL A 18 -4.64 -5.31 4.06
N TYR A 19 -3.98 -4.97 5.17
CA TYR A 19 -2.59 -4.52 5.15
C TYR A 19 -1.65 -5.59 4.60
N ALA A 20 -1.79 -6.84 5.04
CA ALA A 20 -0.96 -7.95 4.59
C ALA A 20 -1.12 -8.19 3.08
N VAL A 21 -2.37 -8.22 2.58
CA VAL A 21 -2.62 -8.36 1.14
C VAL A 21 -1.98 -7.21 0.39
N GLY A 22 -2.21 -5.95 0.79
CA GLY A 22 -1.59 -4.80 0.15
C GLY A 22 -0.06 -4.85 0.19
N ALA A 23 0.55 -5.29 1.29
CA ALA A 23 2.00 -5.32 1.44
C ALA A 23 2.69 -6.45 0.65
N PHE A 24 2.08 -7.63 0.58
CA PHE A 24 2.75 -8.86 0.14
C PHE A 24 2.26 -9.43 -1.20
N SER A 25 1.17 -8.90 -1.78
CA SER A 25 0.66 -9.36 -3.09
C SER A 25 1.45 -8.81 -4.30
N GLY A 26 2.48 -7.99 -4.06
CA GLY A 26 3.26 -7.36 -5.12
C GLY A 26 4.27 -8.32 -5.75
N THR A 27 4.42 -8.24 -7.05
CA THR A 27 5.47 -8.95 -7.80
C THR A 27 6.74 -8.13 -7.76
N TYR A 28 7.83 -8.71 -7.25
CA TYR A 28 9.16 -8.10 -7.35
C TYR A 28 9.81 -8.49 -8.67
N VAL A 29 10.25 -7.48 -9.42
CA VAL A 29 11.02 -7.63 -10.65
C VAL A 29 12.38 -6.99 -10.41
N SER A 30 13.45 -7.73 -10.66
CA SER A 30 14.82 -7.24 -10.51
C SER A 30 15.44 -7.06 -11.89
N GLY A 31 16.23 -6.01 -12.02
CA GLY A 31 17.03 -5.75 -13.19
C GLY A 31 18.31 -5.03 -12.82
N THR A 32 19.16 -4.86 -13.82
CA THR A 32 20.39 -4.09 -13.76
C THR A 32 20.36 -2.98 -14.80
N VAL A 33 21.41 -2.17 -14.89
CA VAL A 33 21.53 -1.16 -15.94
C VAL A 33 21.72 -1.81 -17.32
N ARG A 34 22.39 -2.97 -17.38
CA ARG A 34 22.64 -3.70 -18.64
C ARG A 34 21.48 -4.61 -19.06
N ASP A 35 20.70 -5.05 -18.09
CA ASP A 35 19.56 -5.95 -18.28
C ASP A 35 18.39 -5.45 -17.43
N PRO A 36 17.55 -4.53 -17.94
CA PRO A 36 16.54 -3.84 -17.16
C PRO A 36 15.45 -4.79 -16.67
N ALA A 37 14.82 -4.44 -15.55
CA ALA A 37 13.65 -5.14 -15.04
C ALA A 37 12.49 -4.94 -16.01
N ILE A 38 12.00 -6.05 -16.58
CA ILE A 38 10.88 -6.05 -17.52
C ILE A 38 9.64 -6.59 -16.81
N TYR A 39 8.55 -5.82 -16.86
CA TYR A 39 7.25 -6.24 -16.37
C TYR A 39 6.19 -6.09 -17.45
N GLN A 40 5.45 -7.16 -17.72
CA GLN A 40 4.31 -7.12 -18.64
C GLN A 40 3.09 -6.56 -17.91
N TRP A 41 2.60 -5.43 -18.40
CA TRP A 41 1.43 -4.73 -17.91
C TRP A 41 0.22 -5.09 -18.78
N THR A 42 -0.82 -5.65 -18.18
CA THR A 42 -2.03 -6.13 -18.88
C THR A 42 -3.08 -5.04 -19.15
N GLY A 43 -2.79 -3.77 -18.85
CA GLY A 43 -3.71 -2.65 -19.11
C GLY A 43 -4.65 -2.28 -17.96
N ASP A 44 -4.53 -2.88 -16.77
CA ASP A 44 -5.28 -2.46 -15.57
C ASP A 44 -4.57 -1.33 -14.81
N THR A 45 -5.19 -0.72 -13.80
CA THR A 45 -4.44 0.14 -12.87
C THR A 45 -3.33 -0.64 -12.17
N ILE A 46 -2.15 -0.02 -12.05
CA ILE A 46 -1.03 -0.59 -11.30
C ILE A 46 -0.52 0.39 -10.25
N ALA A 47 0.01 -0.17 -9.16
CA ALA A 47 0.78 0.57 -8.19
C ALA A 47 2.22 0.07 -8.27
N VAL A 48 3.16 1.00 -8.24
CA VAL A 48 4.57 0.69 -8.45
C VAL A 48 5.42 1.30 -7.34
N GLN A 49 6.31 0.50 -6.77
CA GLN A 49 7.29 0.93 -5.79
C GLN A 49 8.70 0.69 -6.32
N ARG A 50 9.48 1.75 -6.37
CA ARG A 50 10.91 1.70 -6.67
C ARG A 50 11.67 1.01 -5.51
N LYS A 51 12.59 0.10 -5.82
CA LYS A 51 13.55 -0.47 -4.87
C LYS A 51 14.93 0.16 -5.03
N ALA A 52 15.85 -0.18 -4.14
CA ALA A 52 17.22 0.35 -4.18
C ALA A 52 17.87 0.09 -5.55
N GLY A 53 18.53 1.11 -6.09
CA GLY A 53 19.18 1.04 -7.39
C GLY A 53 18.27 1.27 -8.60
N ALA A 54 16.94 1.37 -8.43
CA ALA A 54 16.07 1.59 -9.57
C ALA A 54 16.06 3.02 -10.12
N ARG A 55 16.13 3.17 -11.44
CA ARG A 55 16.20 4.44 -12.19
C ARG A 55 15.63 4.29 -13.59
N GLY A 56 15.28 5.42 -14.21
CA GLY A 56 14.93 5.51 -15.64
C GLY A 56 13.92 4.47 -16.08
N CYS A 57 12.66 4.63 -15.64
CA CYS A 57 11.60 3.73 -16.04
C CYS A 57 10.94 4.24 -17.32
N THR A 58 10.64 3.32 -18.23
CA THR A 58 9.91 3.58 -19.46
C THR A 58 8.77 2.59 -19.61
N VAL A 59 7.72 3.01 -20.31
CA VAL A 59 6.57 2.18 -20.65
C VAL A 59 6.43 2.16 -22.16
N THR A 60 6.27 0.97 -22.72
CA THR A 60 6.08 0.74 -24.15
C THR A 60 4.75 0.01 -24.35
N PRO A 61 3.68 0.69 -24.80
CA PRO A 61 2.42 0.03 -25.13
C PRO A 61 2.57 -0.97 -26.28
N ASP A 62 1.71 -2.00 -26.31
CA ASP A 62 1.67 -3.00 -27.37
C ASP A 62 1.24 -2.32 -28.70
N GLY A 63 2.20 -1.81 -29.48
CA GLY A 63 1.97 -1.04 -30.71
C GLY A 63 2.11 0.48 -30.56
N GLY A 64 2.56 0.97 -29.40
CA GLY A 64 2.83 2.38 -29.15
C GLY A 64 4.32 2.75 -29.14
N ALA A 65 4.60 4.04 -28.99
CA ALA A 65 5.96 4.52 -28.75
C ALA A 65 6.35 4.36 -27.28
N GLU A 66 7.64 4.17 -27.02
CA GLU A 66 8.19 4.14 -25.67
C GLU A 66 8.14 5.54 -25.05
N GLU A 67 7.63 5.63 -23.81
CA GLU A 67 7.51 6.88 -23.06
C GLU A 67 8.19 6.75 -21.69
N ALA A 68 8.93 7.78 -21.29
CA ALA A 68 9.56 7.81 -19.97
C ALA A 68 8.53 8.13 -18.89
N VAL A 69 8.51 7.34 -17.82
CA VAL A 69 7.60 7.54 -16.69
C VAL A 69 8.37 7.78 -15.40
N GLU A 70 7.86 8.72 -14.63
CA GLU A 70 8.45 9.06 -13.34
C GLU A 70 7.87 8.17 -12.24
N ILE A 71 8.53 7.03 -12.00
CA ILE A 71 8.18 6.14 -10.90
C ILE A 71 8.95 6.57 -9.66
N GLY A 72 8.24 7.27 -8.77
CA GLY A 72 8.79 7.85 -7.55
C GLY A 72 9.74 9.01 -7.82
N SER A 73 9.20 10.22 -7.87
CA SER A 73 9.88 11.46 -7.51
C SER A 73 8.90 12.29 -6.67
N SER A 74 9.26 13.17 -5.75
CA SER A 74 10.44 13.99 -5.56
C SER A 74 10.70 14.09 -4.05
N LYS A 75 11.97 14.20 -3.61
CA LYS A 75 12.40 14.31 -2.20
C LYS A 75 12.31 13.03 -1.34
N GLY A 76 13.23 12.09 -1.58
CA GLY A 76 13.89 11.35 -0.49
C GLY A 76 13.23 10.09 0.11
N ALA A 77 11.99 9.73 -0.22
CA ALA A 77 11.40 8.52 0.35
C ALA A 77 11.64 7.28 -0.53
N PHE A 78 12.74 6.55 -0.29
CA PHE A 78 12.82 5.14 -0.68
C PHE A 78 11.52 4.43 -0.23
N GLY A 79 10.82 3.80 -1.17
CA GLY A 79 9.56 3.12 -0.88
C GLY A 79 8.27 3.93 -1.07
N ALA A 80 8.31 5.10 -1.72
CA ALA A 80 7.09 5.72 -2.25
C ALA A 80 6.40 4.78 -3.26
N VAL A 81 5.07 4.73 -3.23
CA VAL A 81 4.24 3.97 -4.17
C VAL A 81 3.60 4.97 -5.11
N THR A 82 3.77 4.76 -6.42
CA THR A 82 3.20 5.59 -7.48
C THR A 82 2.08 4.80 -8.16
N GLU A 83 0.91 5.40 -8.29
CA GLU A 83 -0.18 4.87 -9.13
C GLU A 83 0.13 5.21 -10.59
N LEU A 84 0.08 4.21 -11.48
CA LEU A 84 0.12 4.42 -12.93
C LEU A 84 -1.20 3.91 -13.51
N ARG A 85 -1.87 4.80 -14.24
CA ARG A 85 -3.07 4.47 -15.01
C ARG A 85 -2.69 4.30 -16.47
N PRO A 86 -3.25 3.31 -17.18
CA PRO A 86 -2.99 3.12 -18.60
C PRO A 86 -3.50 4.34 -19.39
N TRP A 87 -2.64 4.90 -20.24
CA TRP A 87 -3.02 5.95 -21.21
C TRP A 87 -3.15 5.41 -22.64
N PHE A 88 -3.03 4.09 -22.77
CA PHE A 88 -3.04 3.33 -24.01
C PHE A 88 -4.09 2.21 -23.91
N PRO A 89 -4.62 1.74 -25.04
CA PRO A 89 -5.43 0.54 -25.07
C PRO A 89 -4.56 -0.72 -24.99
N GLY A 90 -5.05 -1.78 -24.34
CA GLY A 90 -4.38 -3.07 -24.29
C GLY A 90 -3.22 -3.15 -23.28
N GLY A 91 -2.21 -3.95 -23.60
CA GLY A 91 -1.05 -4.16 -22.74
C GLY A 91 0.08 -3.16 -22.99
N ALA A 92 1.04 -3.16 -22.07
CA ALA A 92 2.31 -2.48 -22.23
C ALA A 92 3.42 -3.26 -21.54
N MET A 93 4.65 -2.89 -21.83
CA MET A 93 5.84 -3.37 -21.15
C MET A 93 6.46 -2.23 -20.36
N ILE A 94 6.70 -2.47 -19.07
CA ILE A 94 7.43 -1.53 -18.21
C ILE A 94 8.87 -2.01 -18.13
N LYS A 95 9.81 -1.11 -18.45
CA LYS A 95 11.24 -1.35 -18.31
C LYS A 95 11.79 -0.37 -17.30
N CYS A 96 12.50 -0.86 -16.28
CA CYS A 96 13.20 -0.02 -15.33
C CYS A 96 14.63 -0.52 -15.16
N GLN A 97 15.60 0.38 -15.05
CA GLN A 97 16.91 -0.02 -14.53
C GLN A 97 16.73 -0.32 -13.04
N GLY A 98 17.28 -1.43 -12.52
CA GLY A 98 17.19 -1.80 -11.10
C GLY A 98 15.90 -2.52 -10.69
N GLY A 99 15.67 -2.62 -9.38
CA GLY A 99 14.55 -3.38 -8.80
C GLY A 99 13.24 -2.60 -8.63
N LEU A 100 12.13 -3.30 -8.83
CA LEU A 100 10.76 -2.79 -8.91
C LEU A 100 9.83 -3.74 -8.16
N THR A 101 8.85 -3.22 -7.40
CA THR A 101 7.69 -4.01 -6.98
C THR A 101 6.44 -3.44 -7.62
N VAL A 102 5.66 -4.31 -8.27
CA VAL A 102 4.43 -3.96 -8.97
C VAL A 102 3.26 -4.67 -8.32
N TRP A 103 2.16 -3.96 -8.15
CA TRP A 103 0.86 -4.51 -7.79
C TRP A 103 -0.12 -4.20 -8.93
N THR A 104 -0.97 -5.15 -9.28
CA THR A 104 -1.98 -5.02 -10.35
C THR A 104 -3.40 -5.12 -9.83
N GLY A 105 -4.33 -4.43 -10.49
CA GLY A 105 -5.77 -4.51 -10.21
C GLY A 105 -6.07 -4.27 -8.72
N ARG A 106 -6.84 -5.18 -8.10
CA ARG A 106 -7.23 -5.05 -6.67
C ARG A 106 -6.04 -4.98 -5.72
N ALA A 107 -4.92 -5.64 -6.04
CA ALA A 107 -3.72 -5.56 -5.22
C ALA A 107 -3.12 -4.15 -5.25
N ALA A 108 -3.20 -3.46 -6.40
CA ALA A 108 -2.78 -2.07 -6.54
C ALA A 108 -3.64 -1.16 -5.65
N ASP A 109 -4.96 -1.31 -5.72
CA ASP A 109 -5.91 -0.52 -4.92
C ASP A 109 -5.66 -0.69 -3.42
N LEU A 110 -5.50 -1.94 -2.96
CA LEU A 110 -5.21 -2.23 -1.56
C LEU A 110 -3.86 -1.64 -1.13
N ARG A 111 -2.86 -1.68 -2.01
CA ARG A 111 -1.54 -1.07 -1.72
C ARG A 111 -1.65 0.45 -1.59
N LEU A 112 -2.42 1.11 -2.44
CA LEU A 112 -2.63 2.56 -2.39
C LEU A 112 -3.41 2.95 -1.12
N ILE A 113 -4.50 2.23 -0.80
CA ILE A 113 -5.30 2.46 0.40
C ILE A 113 -4.47 2.29 1.67
N THR A 114 -3.69 1.22 1.77
CA THR A 114 -2.86 0.92 2.96
C THR A 114 -1.69 1.88 3.14
N ARG A 115 -1.34 2.66 2.10
CA ARG A 115 -0.37 3.76 2.18
C ARG A 115 -1.01 5.10 2.51
N HIS A 116 -2.34 5.22 2.44
CA HIS A 116 -3.04 6.46 2.70
C HIS A 116 -3.04 6.79 4.20
N PRO A 117 -2.81 8.05 4.63
CA PRO A 117 -2.82 8.43 6.05
C PRO A 117 -4.12 8.05 6.77
N LEU A 118 -5.26 8.13 6.07
CA LEU A 118 -6.57 7.78 6.63
C LEU A 118 -6.64 6.32 7.10
N PHE A 119 -5.97 5.40 6.41
CA PHE A 119 -5.93 3.99 6.83
C PHE A 119 -5.30 3.85 8.22
N PHE A 120 -4.17 4.54 8.45
CA PHE A 120 -3.50 4.54 9.75
C PHE A 120 -4.33 5.25 10.82
N THR A 121 -4.98 6.37 10.49
CA THR A 121 -5.86 7.04 11.47
C THR A 121 -7.03 6.15 11.90
N GLY A 122 -7.63 5.40 10.97
CA GLY A 122 -8.68 4.44 11.29
C GLY A 122 -8.19 3.32 12.21
N ALA A 123 -7.02 2.75 11.91
CA ALA A 123 -6.39 1.75 12.76
C ALA A 123 -6.08 2.29 14.18
N SER A 124 -5.57 3.53 14.29
CA SER A 124 -5.30 4.18 15.58
C SER A 124 -6.57 4.43 16.39
N LEU A 125 -7.68 4.80 15.76
CA LEU A 125 -8.97 4.98 16.43
C LEU A 125 -9.54 3.66 16.95
N LEU A 126 -9.42 2.58 16.18
CA LEU A 126 -9.87 1.24 16.59
C LEU A 126 -9.16 0.72 17.84
N ILE A 127 -7.92 1.18 18.10
CA ILE A 127 -7.17 0.83 19.31
C ILE A 127 -7.48 1.81 20.45
N SER A 128 -7.43 3.11 20.18
CA SER A 128 -7.49 4.14 21.23
C SER A 128 -8.88 4.29 21.85
N VAL A 129 -9.96 4.25 21.05
CA VAL A 129 -11.35 4.40 21.52
C VAL A 129 -11.74 3.32 22.55
N PRO A 130 -11.55 2.01 22.31
CA PRO A 130 -11.92 0.99 23.30
C PRO A 130 -11.08 1.06 24.56
N ILE A 131 -9.79 1.45 24.47
CA ILE A 131 -8.94 1.68 25.64
C ILE A 131 -9.48 2.84 26.47
N LEU A 132 -9.81 3.97 25.84
CA LEU A 132 -10.37 5.14 26.51
C LEU A 132 -11.70 4.81 27.21
N LEU A 133 -12.59 4.08 26.55
CA LEU A 133 -13.84 3.60 27.13
C LEU A 133 -13.63 2.68 28.33
N LEU A 134 -12.62 1.79 28.27
CA LEU A 134 -12.20 0.94 29.39
C LEU A 134 -11.72 1.77 30.59
N VAL A 135 -10.91 2.80 30.34
CA VAL A 135 -10.40 3.71 31.38
C VAL A 135 -11.54 4.50 32.02
N ILE A 136 -12.44 5.09 31.22
CA ILE A 136 -13.61 5.84 31.72
C ILE A 136 -14.49 4.93 32.59
N ARG A 137 -14.77 3.71 32.13
CA ARG A 137 -15.56 2.73 32.88
C ARG A 137 -14.89 2.34 34.19
N ARG A 138 -13.56 2.11 34.19
CA ARG A 138 -12.82 1.82 35.43
C ARG A 138 -12.89 2.97 36.42
N ARG A 139 -12.74 4.22 35.96
CA ARG A 139 -12.83 5.41 36.83
C ARG A 139 -14.24 5.58 37.42
N ARG A 140 -15.30 5.37 36.63
CA ARG A 140 -16.69 5.44 37.13
C ARG A 140 -17.03 4.35 38.14
N ASN A 141 -16.35 3.20 38.07
CA ASN A 141 -16.58 2.07 38.96
C ASN A 141 -15.68 2.07 40.20
N GLN A 142 -14.78 3.05 40.38
CA GLN A 142 -14.07 3.19 41.64
C GLN A 142 -15.02 3.82 42.67
N PRO A 143 -15.39 3.10 43.75
CA PRO A 143 -16.16 3.71 44.83
C PRO A 143 -15.34 4.87 45.40
N ALA A 144 -16.01 5.97 45.75
CA ALA A 144 -15.37 7.08 46.44
C ALA A 144 -14.59 6.51 47.63
N ARG A 145 -13.26 6.62 47.61
CA ARG A 145 -12.46 6.50 48.83
C ARG A 145 -12.84 7.73 49.65
N ASN A 146 -13.81 7.55 50.55
CA ASN A 146 -14.05 8.52 51.60
C ASN A 146 -12.73 8.66 52.39
N PRO A 147 -12.23 9.89 52.59
CA PRO A 147 -11.08 10.16 53.44
C PRO A 147 -11.35 9.82 54.90
#